data_AF-A0A0S3SN23-F1
#
_entry.id   AF-A0A0S3SN23-F1
#
_cell.length_a   1.000
_cell.length_b   1.000
_cell.length_c   1.000
_cell.angle_alpha   90.00
_cell.angle_beta   90.00
_cell.angle_gamma   90.00
#
_symmetry.space_group_name_H-M   'P 1'
#
loop_
_entity.id
_entity.type
_entity.pdbx_description
1 polymer ?
#
loop_
_entity_poly.entity_id
_entity_poly.type
_entity_poly.pdbx_seq_one_letter_code
_entity_poly.pdbx_strand_id
1 'polypeptide(L)'
;MEQFSDRPHHPDRVPYFEEVLKEKEKDGLEGKKVGFLKERVERLESERKERNGAMFMVLDCLTSTKYSLSRVIEGLEGEKNEASVKDCKGECSGEESRMLLEESRLISRLAVEVEKRVDRYKEMRRKEKKELESSLISLTEENRDVNNLLRVALLEKEALEKRIKGHDHKRMPLLQFGWFMMGGGNTEQSTEISGAKSDSSECEEEVVSVASTVERMMKNLRLEITRLRRSLEESRSDTERLQCLTEKQAKEIAENKLYIKELEDRERTLAQNVEEFLMEMKAAEEEVARWKEACELEVEAAKVEIEERDKMVAVLKQELHKTKTNLDISNGKLRLKEELAMTAITAQEAAERSLKLADARAVELRGRVEELTRQLEETDKCENNIHKVRRICWPWQFFKLANTGVGNAKRMLPEMQALI
;
A
#
# COMPACT_ATOMS: atom_id res chain seq x y z
N MET A 1 11.05 -15.80 -34.41
CA MET A 1 11.72 -14.97 -35.43
C MET A 1 10.85 -13.74 -35.60
N GLU A 2 11.22 -12.64 -34.94
CA GLU A 2 10.74 -11.24 -35.07
C GLU A 2 11.15 -10.54 -33.75
N GLN A 3 12.42 -10.14 -33.68
CA GLN A 3 12.93 -8.76 -33.87
C GLN A 3 12.75 -7.89 -32.60
N PHE A 4 13.81 -7.95 -31.79
CA PHE A 4 14.22 -6.95 -30.82
C PHE A 4 14.22 -5.55 -31.46
N SER A 5 13.59 -4.58 -30.80
CA SER A 5 13.84 -3.16 -31.03
C SER A 5 14.12 -2.50 -29.69
N ASP A 6 15.40 -2.55 -29.30
CA ASP A 6 15.95 -1.72 -28.25
C ASP A 6 15.83 -0.25 -28.66
N ARG A 7 15.04 0.53 -27.92
CA ARG A 7 15.15 1.99 -27.90
C ARG A 7 15.93 2.39 -26.64
N PRO A 8 16.99 3.20 -26.77
CA PRO A 8 17.75 3.65 -25.61
C PRO A 8 16.89 4.64 -24.82
N HIS A 9 16.63 4.32 -23.56
CA HIS A 9 16.22 5.30 -22.57
C HIS A 9 17.39 6.25 -22.34
N HIS A 10 17.29 7.47 -22.85
CA HIS A 10 18.14 8.59 -22.45
C HIS A 10 17.66 9.12 -21.11
N PRO A 11 18.44 9.00 -20.01
CA PRO A 11 18.16 9.67 -18.76
C PRO A 11 19.04 10.93 -18.65
N ASP A 12 19.06 11.79 -19.67
CA ASP A 12 19.90 12.99 -19.68
C ASP A 12 19.15 14.17 -20.30
N ARG A 13 18.30 14.83 -19.51
CA ARG A 13 17.77 16.16 -19.84
C ARG A 13 17.92 17.19 -18.71
N VAL A 14 18.65 16.85 -17.66
CA VAL A 14 19.08 17.77 -16.61
C VAL A 14 20.48 18.38 -16.86
N PRO A 15 21.44 17.73 -17.57
CA PRO A 15 22.76 18.34 -17.79
C PRO A 15 22.76 19.60 -18.67
N TYR A 16 21.79 19.70 -19.59
CA TYR A 16 21.80 20.73 -20.63
C TYR A 16 21.58 22.15 -20.08
N PHE A 17 20.84 22.32 -18.98
CA PHE A 17 20.60 23.65 -18.42
C PHE A 17 21.78 24.17 -17.60
N GLU A 18 22.48 23.27 -16.92
CA GLU A 18 23.61 23.60 -16.05
C GLU A 18 24.89 23.87 -16.86
N GLU A 19 25.05 23.19 -18.00
CA GLU A 19 26.09 23.51 -19.00
C GLU A 19 25.81 24.82 -19.72
N VAL A 20 24.57 25.10 -20.13
CA VAL A 20 24.20 26.38 -20.78
C VAL A 20 24.37 27.57 -19.82
N LEU A 21 24.19 27.38 -18.51
CA LEU A 21 24.48 28.41 -17.50
C LEU A 21 25.98 28.67 -17.36
N LYS A 22 26.82 27.62 -17.35
CA LYS A 22 28.29 27.76 -17.28
C LYS A 22 28.90 28.33 -18.57
N GLU A 23 28.30 28.04 -19.72
CA GLU A 23 28.77 28.54 -21.02
C GLU A 23 28.44 30.02 -21.21
N LYS A 24 27.30 30.49 -20.70
CA LYS A 24 26.92 31.92 -20.69
C LYS A 24 27.62 32.76 -19.62
N GLU A 25 28.24 32.13 -18.62
CA GLU A 25 29.06 32.83 -17.62
C GLU A 25 30.46 33.17 -18.17
N LYS A 26 30.92 32.47 -19.22
CA LYS A 26 32.21 32.72 -19.90
C LYS A 26 32.16 33.85 -20.92
N ASP A 27 31.01 34.10 -21.54
CA ASP A 27 30.81 35.23 -22.44
C ASP A 27 30.22 36.40 -21.64
N GLY A 28 31.00 37.47 -21.45
CA GLY A 28 30.67 38.65 -20.62
C GLY A 28 29.45 39.49 -21.01
N LEU A 29 28.40 38.88 -21.58
CA LEU A 29 27.13 39.49 -21.93
C LEU A 29 26.06 39.15 -20.87
N GLU A 30 25.74 40.18 -20.08
CA GLU A 30 24.49 40.36 -19.30
C GLU A 30 24.32 39.57 -17.99
N GLY A 31 25.01 40.03 -16.94
CA GLY A 31 24.66 39.69 -15.55
C GLY A 31 23.18 39.97 -15.17
N LYS A 32 22.49 40.86 -15.89
CA LYS A 32 21.03 41.06 -15.76
C LYS A 32 20.19 39.89 -16.28
N LYS A 33 20.59 39.25 -17.39
CA LYS A 33 19.86 38.07 -17.92
C LYS A 33 20.13 36.82 -17.08
N VAL A 34 21.36 36.65 -16.59
CA VAL A 34 21.70 35.54 -15.69
C VAL A 34 20.95 35.67 -14.36
N GLY A 35 20.88 36.88 -13.79
CA GLY A 35 20.09 37.14 -12.57
C GLY A 35 18.59 36.86 -12.75
N PHE A 36 18.00 37.32 -13.86
CA PHE A 36 16.59 37.03 -14.18
C PHE A 36 16.32 35.54 -14.37
N LEU A 37 17.23 34.81 -15.02
CA LEU A 37 17.11 33.35 -15.17
C LEU A 37 17.22 32.63 -13.82
N LYS A 38 18.13 33.05 -12.95
CA LYS A 38 18.30 32.49 -11.61
C LYS A 38 17.05 32.71 -10.74
N GLU A 39 16.51 33.92 -10.72
CA GLU A 39 15.27 34.23 -10.00
C GLU A 39 14.07 33.43 -10.55
N ARG A 40 14.01 33.23 -11.87
CA ARG A 40 12.98 32.39 -12.51
C ARG A 40 13.13 30.91 -12.13
N VAL A 41 14.36 30.41 -12.01
CA VAL A 41 14.63 29.04 -11.56
C VAL A 41 14.24 28.86 -10.10
N GLU A 42 14.65 29.76 -9.20
CA GLU A 42 14.27 29.70 -7.77
C GLU A 42 12.74 29.74 -7.58
N ARG A 43 12.04 30.55 -8.38
CA ARG A 43 10.58 30.60 -8.38
C ARG A 43 9.95 29.28 -8.83
N LEU A 44 10.42 28.70 -9.93
CA LEU A 44 9.95 27.42 -10.44
C LEU A 44 10.26 26.26 -9.49
N GLU A 45 11.41 26.29 -8.81
CA GLU A 45 11.76 25.32 -7.77
C GLU A 45 10.86 25.45 -6.54
N SER A 46 10.52 26.67 -6.13
CA SER A 46 9.61 26.92 -5.02
C SER A 46 8.19 26.44 -5.35
N GLU A 47 7.69 26.76 -6.54
CA GLU A 47 6.40 26.25 -7.03
C GLU A 47 6.39 24.73 -7.18
N ARG A 48 7.52 24.12 -7.57
CA ARG A 48 7.65 22.65 -7.64
C ARG A 48 7.60 22.04 -6.24
N LYS A 49 8.31 22.61 -5.26
CA LYS A 49 8.26 22.15 -3.86
C LYS A 49 6.86 22.25 -3.28
N GLU A 50 6.15 23.33 -3.54
CA GLU A 50 4.77 23.52 -3.10
C GLU A 50 3.82 22.51 -3.76
N ARG A 51 3.91 22.31 -5.09
CA ARG A 51 3.14 21.28 -5.81
C ARG A 51 3.43 19.87 -5.29
N ASN A 52 4.69 19.53 -5.06
CA ASN A 52 5.06 18.21 -4.55
C ASN A 52 4.54 18.00 -3.12
N GLY A 53 4.58 19.04 -2.27
CA GLY A 53 3.96 19.00 -0.95
C GLY A 53 2.45 18.78 -1.00
N ALA A 54 1.75 19.47 -1.91
CA ALA A 54 0.31 19.27 -2.12
C ALA A 54 -0.02 17.86 -2.65
N MET A 55 0.79 17.33 -3.59
CA MET A 55 0.62 15.96 -4.10
C MET A 55 0.82 14.91 -3.01
N PHE A 56 1.80 15.08 -2.13
CA PHE A 56 2.02 14.17 -1.00
C PHE A 56 0.80 14.12 -0.07
N MET A 57 0.27 15.30 0.28
CA MET A 57 -0.96 15.39 1.09
C MET A 57 -2.15 14.69 0.42
N VAL A 58 -2.30 14.82 -0.91
CA VAL A 58 -3.37 14.14 -1.66
C VAL A 58 -3.15 12.63 -1.67
N LEU A 59 -1.91 12.15 -1.86
CA LEU A 59 -1.58 10.73 -1.85
C LEU A 59 -1.88 10.10 -0.47
N ASP A 60 -1.55 10.79 0.62
CA ASP A 60 -1.87 10.35 1.98
C ASP A 60 -3.39 10.25 2.20
N CYS A 61 -4.15 11.26 1.72
CA CYS A 61 -5.61 11.23 1.77
C CYS A 61 -6.20 10.06 0.98
N LEU A 62 -5.67 9.80 -0.22
CA LEU A 62 -6.08 8.68 -1.08
C LEU A 62 -5.78 7.35 -0.39
N THR A 63 -4.59 7.17 0.15
CA THR A 63 -4.18 5.95 0.87
C THR A 63 -5.05 5.68 2.09
N SER A 64 -5.37 6.72 2.87
CA SER A 64 -6.30 6.63 4.00
C SER A 64 -7.72 6.24 3.56
N THR A 65 -8.18 6.79 2.44
CA THR A 65 -9.50 6.45 1.85
C THR A 65 -9.54 5.01 1.36
N LYS A 66 -8.49 4.55 0.69
CA LYS A 66 -8.31 3.16 0.24
C LYS A 66 -8.39 2.17 1.40
N TYR A 67 -7.69 2.45 2.49
CA TYR A 67 -7.72 1.60 3.69
C TYR A 67 -9.12 1.58 4.32
N SER A 68 -9.78 2.74 4.39
CA SER A 68 -11.14 2.85 4.93
C SER A 68 -12.16 2.06 4.11
N LEU A 69 -12.10 2.15 2.77
CA LEU A 69 -12.96 1.37 1.88
C LEU A 69 -12.67 -0.13 1.99
N SER A 70 -11.41 -0.53 2.05
CA SER A 70 -11.02 -1.95 2.19
C SER A 70 -11.57 -2.54 3.49
N ARG A 71 -11.46 -1.81 4.61
CA ARG A 71 -12.02 -2.22 5.90
C ARG A 71 -13.55 -2.36 5.86
N VAL A 72 -14.25 -1.50 5.11
CA VAL A 72 -15.71 -1.62 4.91
C VAL A 72 -16.06 -2.86 4.08
N ILE A 73 -15.27 -3.16 3.04
CA ILE A 73 -15.43 -4.37 2.23
C ILE A 73 -15.24 -5.63 3.07
N GLU A 74 -14.22 -5.67 3.93
CA GLU A 74 -13.94 -6.79 4.85
C GLU A 74 -15.06 -7.00 5.88
N GLY A 75 -15.63 -5.91 6.40
CA GLY A 75 -16.75 -5.98 7.35
C GLY A 75 -18.10 -6.37 6.73
N LEU A 76 -18.23 -6.31 5.41
CA LEU A 76 -19.40 -6.77 4.67
C LEU A 76 -19.14 -8.20 4.16
N GLU A 77 -19.56 -9.22 4.93
CA GLU A 77 -19.43 -10.63 4.58
C GLU A 77 -19.90 -10.90 3.13
N GLY A 78 -19.00 -11.43 2.29
CA GLY A 78 -19.30 -11.81 0.92
C GLY A 78 -18.08 -12.25 0.12
N GLU A 79 -18.26 -13.32 -0.66
CA GLU A 79 -17.28 -13.85 -1.63
C GLU A 79 -16.66 -12.74 -2.48
N LYS A 80 -15.36 -12.88 -2.74
CA LYS A 80 -14.60 -11.99 -3.64
C LYS A 80 -15.17 -12.14 -5.05
N ASN A 81 -15.91 -11.14 -5.50
CA ASN A 81 -16.28 -11.03 -6.91
C ASN A 81 -15.11 -10.42 -7.67
N GLU A 82 -14.57 -11.16 -8.63
CA GLU A 82 -13.65 -10.66 -9.64
C GLU A 82 -14.41 -9.76 -10.62
N ALA A 83 -14.48 -8.46 -10.31
CA ALA A 83 -15.02 -7.48 -11.26
C ALA A 83 -13.90 -6.98 -12.18
N SER A 84 -13.71 -7.67 -13.31
CA SER A 84 -12.91 -7.18 -14.44
C SER A 84 -13.70 -6.14 -15.24
N VAL A 85 -13.39 -4.84 -15.15
CA VAL A 85 -13.83 -3.86 -16.18
C VAL A 85 -12.80 -2.74 -16.41
N LYS A 86 -12.32 -2.75 -17.66
CA LYS A 86 -11.91 -1.66 -18.57
C LYS A 86 -11.07 -0.50 -18.02
N ASP A 87 -9.77 -0.59 -18.31
CA ASP A 87 -8.80 0.48 -18.18
C ASP A 87 -9.19 1.71 -19.03
N CYS A 88 -9.40 2.84 -18.35
CA CYS A 88 -9.42 4.14 -19.00
C CYS A 88 -7.97 4.57 -19.26
N LYS A 89 -7.49 4.44 -20.51
CA LYS A 89 -6.17 4.91 -20.95
C LYS A 89 -6.17 6.44 -21.07
N GLY A 90 -5.84 7.12 -19.98
CA GLY A 90 -5.46 8.54 -19.98
C GLY A 90 -3.95 8.66 -19.85
N GLU A 91 -3.27 9.19 -20.87
CA GLU A 91 -1.85 9.52 -20.83
C GLU A 91 -1.64 10.75 -19.92
N CYS A 92 -1.06 10.54 -18.75
CA CYS A 92 -0.52 11.61 -17.90
C CYS A 92 1.00 11.70 -18.11
N SER A 93 1.48 12.92 -18.35
CA SER A 93 2.90 13.25 -18.39
C SER A 93 3.41 13.52 -16.96
N GLY A 94 4.46 12.80 -16.56
CA GLY A 94 5.10 12.87 -15.24
C GLY A 94 4.90 11.60 -14.40
N GLU A 95 6.00 11.03 -13.87
CA GLU A 95 6.00 9.80 -13.04
C GLU A 95 5.17 9.97 -11.76
N GLU A 96 5.28 11.11 -11.08
CA GLU A 96 4.53 11.42 -9.86
C GLU A 96 3.01 11.54 -10.13
N SER A 97 2.63 12.16 -11.25
CA SER A 97 1.24 12.30 -11.69
C SER A 97 0.60 10.97 -12.09
N ARG A 98 1.41 10.01 -12.59
CA ARG A 98 0.95 8.66 -12.92
C ARG A 98 0.59 7.86 -11.69
N MET A 99 1.43 7.90 -10.65
CA MET A 99 1.18 7.19 -9.40
C MET A 99 -0.12 7.66 -8.73
N LEU A 100 -0.35 8.97 -8.69
CA LEU A 100 -1.55 9.56 -8.10
C LEU A 100 -2.82 9.22 -8.91
N LEU A 101 -2.70 9.14 -10.24
CA LEU A 101 -3.79 8.72 -11.12
C LEU A 101 -4.14 7.23 -10.93
N GLU A 102 -3.14 6.36 -10.76
CA GLU A 102 -3.33 4.94 -10.53
C GLU A 102 -4.00 4.66 -9.17
N GLU A 103 -3.56 5.33 -8.10
CA GLU A 103 -4.22 5.20 -6.79
C GLU A 103 -5.65 5.76 -6.80
N SER A 104 -5.88 6.87 -7.49
CA SER A 104 -7.24 7.39 -7.71
C SER A 104 -8.15 6.36 -8.40
N ARG A 105 -7.65 5.67 -9.43
CA ARG A 105 -8.40 4.58 -10.11
C ARG A 105 -8.67 3.40 -9.19
N LEU A 106 -7.71 3.01 -8.35
CA LEU A 106 -7.91 1.93 -7.36
C LEU A 106 -9.01 2.28 -6.38
N ILE A 107 -9.03 3.51 -5.87
CA ILE A 107 -10.06 3.99 -4.94
C ILE A 107 -11.43 4.05 -5.62
N SER A 108 -11.52 4.53 -6.86
CA SER A 108 -12.79 4.49 -7.61
C SER A 108 -13.30 3.06 -7.78
N ARG A 109 -12.43 2.09 -8.05
CA ARG A 109 -12.82 0.66 -8.13
C ARG A 109 -13.33 0.13 -6.79
N LEU A 110 -12.60 0.42 -5.70
CA LEU A 110 -13.01 0.03 -4.34
C LEU A 110 -14.35 0.66 -3.95
N ALA A 111 -14.58 1.93 -4.29
CA ALA A 111 -15.83 2.62 -4.01
C ALA A 111 -17.03 1.95 -4.70
N VAL A 112 -16.88 1.57 -5.97
CA VAL A 112 -17.91 0.84 -6.72
C VAL A 112 -18.17 -0.54 -6.12
N GLU A 113 -17.14 -1.26 -5.66
CA GLU A 113 -17.34 -2.56 -5.01
C GLU A 113 -18.03 -2.42 -3.64
N VAL A 114 -17.68 -1.40 -2.85
CA VAL A 114 -18.40 -1.06 -1.61
C VAL A 114 -19.87 -0.79 -1.90
N GLU A 115 -20.18 0.04 -2.89
CA GLU A 115 -21.56 0.37 -3.26
C GLU A 115 -22.36 -0.91 -3.60
N LYS A 116 -21.79 -1.77 -4.45
CA LYS A 116 -22.38 -3.06 -4.81
C LYS A 116 -22.60 -3.98 -3.60
N ARG A 117 -21.63 -4.08 -2.68
CA ARG A 117 -21.76 -4.91 -1.46
C ARG A 117 -22.83 -4.37 -0.51
N VAL A 118 -22.86 -3.06 -0.32
CA VAL A 118 -23.87 -2.38 0.52
C VAL A 118 -25.27 -2.60 -0.04
N ASP A 119 -25.44 -2.52 -1.36
CA ASP A 119 -26.75 -2.76 -1.98
C ASP A 119 -27.20 -4.21 -1.86
N ARG A 120 -26.28 -5.18 -2.05
CA ARG A 120 -26.56 -6.61 -1.79
C ARG A 120 -26.98 -6.84 -0.33
N TYR A 121 -26.27 -6.25 0.63
CA TYR A 121 -26.59 -6.36 2.05
C TYR A 121 -27.96 -5.76 2.38
N LYS A 122 -28.27 -4.56 1.85
CA LYS A 122 -29.59 -3.94 2.02
C LYS A 122 -30.72 -4.81 1.44
N GLU A 123 -30.49 -5.45 0.30
CA GLU A 123 -31.47 -6.35 -0.32
C GLU A 123 -31.71 -7.60 0.54
N MET A 124 -30.64 -8.25 1.01
CA MET A 124 -30.72 -9.38 1.94
C MET A 124 -31.52 -9.00 3.20
N ARG A 125 -31.17 -7.89 3.85
CA ARG A 125 -31.89 -7.40 5.04
C ARG A 125 -33.36 -7.10 4.77
N ARG A 126 -33.70 -6.60 3.58
CA ARG A 126 -35.09 -6.36 3.20
C ARG A 126 -35.86 -7.67 3.01
N LYS A 127 -35.24 -8.71 2.45
CA LYS A 127 -35.83 -10.04 2.30
C LYS A 127 -36.05 -10.71 3.66
N GLU A 128 -35.03 -10.75 4.51
CA GLU A 128 -35.13 -11.27 5.87
C GLU A 128 -36.24 -10.57 6.67
N LYS A 129 -36.32 -9.24 6.56
CA LYS A 129 -37.38 -8.47 7.21
C LYS A 129 -38.77 -8.89 6.72
N LYS A 130 -38.96 -9.06 5.41
CA LYS A 130 -40.24 -9.51 4.84
C LYS A 130 -40.59 -10.93 5.28
N GLU A 131 -39.61 -11.83 5.34
CA GLU A 131 -39.80 -13.21 5.81
C GLU A 131 -40.19 -13.23 7.30
N LEU A 132 -39.51 -12.45 8.14
CA LEU A 132 -39.85 -12.28 9.54
C LEU A 132 -41.23 -11.66 9.73
N GLU A 133 -41.59 -10.64 8.94
CA GLU A 133 -42.94 -10.05 8.95
C GLU A 133 -44.00 -11.08 8.54
N SER A 134 -43.76 -11.88 7.50
CA SER A 134 -44.68 -12.94 7.08
C SER A 134 -44.84 -14.04 8.14
N SER A 135 -43.74 -14.40 8.81
CA SER A 135 -43.73 -15.37 9.90
C SER A 135 -44.48 -14.84 11.12
N LEU A 136 -44.33 -13.54 11.42
CA LEU A 136 -45.06 -12.89 12.51
C LEU A 136 -46.56 -12.86 12.21
N ILE A 137 -46.97 -12.51 10.99
CA ILE A 137 -48.39 -12.53 10.59
C ILE A 137 -48.95 -13.94 10.74
N SER A 138 -48.27 -14.97 10.21
CA SER A 138 -48.68 -16.37 10.35
C SER A 138 -48.80 -16.79 11.82
N LEU A 139 -47.85 -16.42 12.67
CA LEU A 139 -47.88 -16.73 14.10
C LEU A 139 -49.01 -16.00 14.85
N THR A 140 -49.37 -14.79 14.42
CA THR A 140 -50.52 -14.05 14.99
C THR A 140 -51.85 -14.64 14.57
N GLU A 141 -51.95 -15.16 13.34
CA GLU A 141 -53.12 -15.90 12.85
C GLU A 141 -53.29 -17.23 13.60
N GLU A 142 -52.20 -18.00 13.76
CA GLU A 142 -52.22 -19.23 14.54
C GLU A 142 -52.61 -18.97 16.01
N ASN A 143 -52.08 -17.93 16.65
CA ASN A 143 -52.51 -17.55 18.00
C ASN A 143 -53.99 -17.18 18.07
N ARG A 144 -54.54 -16.54 17.03
CA ARG A 144 -55.96 -16.22 16.94
C ARG A 144 -56.80 -17.50 16.80
N ASP A 145 -56.35 -18.45 16.00
CA ASP A 145 -57.03 -19.74 15.80
C ASP A 145 -57.00 -20.61 17.06
N VAL A 146 -55.86 -20.66 17.76
CA VAL A 146 -55.73 -21.30 19.07
C VAL A 146 -56.68 -20.65 20.09
N ASN A 147 -56.77 -19.32 20.12
CA ASN A 147 -57.69 -18.61 21.00
C ASN A 147 -59.16 -18.92 20.67
N ASN A 148 -59.52 -18.97 19.38
CA ASN A 148 -60.85 -19.40 18.96
C ASN A 148 -61.15 -20.84 19.38
N LEU A 149 -60.20 -21.77 19.21
CA LEU A 149 -60.32 -23.17 19.63
C LEU A 149 -60.53 -23.28 21.15
N LEU A 150 -59.77 -22.51 21.94
CA LEU A 150 -59.93 -22.44 23.40
C LEU A 150 -61.31 -21.91 23.79
N ARG A 151 -61.83 -20.90 23.10
CA ARG A 151 -63.19 -20.40 23.33
C ARG A 151 -64.26 -21.45 23.03
N VAL A 152 -64.11 -22.18 21.92
CA VAL A 152 -65.03 -23.29 21.56
C VAL A 152 -64.96 -24.40 22.61
N ALA A 153 -63.77 -24.84 23.00
CA ALA A 153 -63.57 -25.87 24.03
C ALA A 153 -64.14 -25.43 25.40
N LEU A 154 -64.00 -24.15 25.77
CA LEU A 154 -64.60 -23.61 26.99
C LEU A 154 -66.14 -23.62 26.91
N LEU A 155 -66.73 -23.25 25.78
CA LEU A 155 -68.19 -23.29 25.58
C LEU A 155 -68.72 -24.73 25.60
N GLU A 156 -68.02 -25.68 24.96
CA GLU A 156 -68.37 -27.11 25.00
C GLU A 156 -68.24 -27.69 26.42
N LYS A 157 -67.18 -27.32 27.15
CA LYS A 157 -67.02 -27.68 28.56
C LYS A 157 -68.18 -27.13 29.39
N GLU A 158 -68.54 -25.87 29.23
CA GLU A 158 -69.66 -25.26 29.96
C GLU A 158 -71.00 -25.92 29.59
N ALA A 159 -71.21 -26.28 28.32
CA ALA A 159 -72.38 -27.02 27.86
C ALA A 159 -72.44 -28.44 28.47
N LEU A 160 -71.31 -29.16 28.52
CA LEU A 160 -71.22 -30.45 29.19
C LEU A 160 -71.42 -30.33 30.70
N GLU A 161 -70.86 -29.30 31.34
CA GLU A 161 -71.04 -29.04 32.76
C GLU A 161 -72.50 -28.70 33.10
N LYS A 162 -73.19 -27.94 32.25
CA LYS A 162 -74.65 -27.70 32.36
C LYS A 162 -75.46 -28.98 32.14
N ARG A 163 -75.05 -29.86 31.21
CA ARG A 163 -75.67 -31.18 31.02
C ARG A 163 -75.46 -32.11 32.22
N ILE A 164 -74.31 -32.02 32.89
CA ILE A 164 -73.99 -32.81 34.09
C ILE A 164 -74.70 -32.24 35.32
N LYS A 165 -74.77 -30.91 35.49
CA LYS A 165 -75.52 -30.25 36.58
C LYS A 165 -77.03 -30.32 36.41
N GLY A 166 -77.55 -30.41 35.18
CA GLY A 166 -78.96 -30.67 34.91
C GLY A 166 -79.40 -32.11 35.16
N HIS A 167 -78.44 -33.03 35.35
CA HIS A 167 -78.67 -34.41 35.75
C HIS A 167 -78.20 -34.62 37.20
N ASP A 168 -78.87 -33.95 38.13
CA ASP A 168 -78.75 -34.33 39.53
C ASP A 168 -79.37 -35.73 39.72
N HIS A 169 -78.64 -36.56 40.48
CA HIS A 169 -78.94 -37.94 40.92
C HIS A 169 -78.31 -39.07 40.08
N LYS A 170 -76.98 -39.18 40.13
CA LYS A 170 -76.28 -40.36 40.72
C LYS A 170 -74.77 -40.22 40.55
N ARG A 171 -74.07 -40.13 41.67
CA ARG A 171 -72.61 -40.29 41.78
C ARG A 171 -72.21 -41.66 41.22
N MET A 172 -71.24 -41.69 40.31
CA MET A 172 -70.36 -42.84 40.08
C MET A 172 -68.96 -42.33 39.69
N PRO A 173 -67.88 -42.81 40.33
CA PRO A 173 -66.52 -42.34 40.06
C PRO A 173 -65.96 -43.00 38.79
N LEU A 174 -65.61 -42.19 37.79
CA LEU A 174 -64.86 -42.62 36.61
C LEU A 174 -63.37 -42.32 36.83
N LEU A 175 -62.64 -43.34 37.25
CA LEU A 175 -61.19 -43.47 37.10
C LEU A 175 -60.93 -44.75 36.29
N GLN A 176 -59.85 -44.73 35.50
CA GLN A 176 -59.20 -45.85 34.81
C GLN A 176 -59.41 -45.93 33.29
N PHE A 177 -58.72 -45.03 32.58
CA PHE A 177 -58.15 -45.32 31.26
C PHE A 177 -56.79 -46.01 31.47
N GLY A 178 -56.61 -47.23 30.96
CA GLY A 178 -55.37 -48.00 31.13
C GLY A 178 -55.27 -49.21 30.20
N TRP A 179 -54.77 -48.95 29.00
CA TRP A 179 -53.98 -49.83 28.12
C TRP A 179 -53.61 -51.22 28.67
N PHE A 180 -54.24 -52.28 28.15
CA PHE A 180 -53.70 -53.66 28.18
C PHE A 180 -54.24 -54.45 26.98
N MET A 181 -53.44 -54.53 25.92
CA MET A 181 -53.61 -55.44 24.78
C MET A 181 -52.34 -56.29 24.69
N MET A 182 -52.34 -57.48 25.29
CA MET A 182 -51.46 -58.60 24.89
C MET A 182 -51.75 -59.87 25.70
N GLY A 183 -51.79 -61.01 24.99
CA GLY A 183 -51.72 -62.38 25.51
C GLY A 183 -53.06 -62.92 26.03
N GLY A 184 -53.68 -63.94 25.45
CA GLY A 184 -53.11 -65.19 24.97
C GLY A 184 -53.35 -66.26 26.05
N GLY A 185 -54.27 -67.21 25.80
CA GLY A 185 -54.50 -68.33 26.72
C GLY A 185 -55.77 -69.13 26.43
N ASN A 186 -55.60 -70.25 25.73
CA ASN A 186 -56.52 -71.39 25.63
C ASN A 186 -57.09 -71.81 27.01
N THR A 187 -58.34 -72.25 27.06
CA THR A 187 -58.77 -73.40 27.89
C THR A 187 -60.03 -74.03 27.30
N GLU A 188 -59.89 -75.29 26.90
CA GLU A 188 -60.95 -76.23 26.54
C GLU A 188 -61.69 -76.71 27.79
N GLN A 189 -63.01 -76.92 27.70
CA GLN A 189 -63.76 -77.99 28.40
C GLN A 189 -65.19 -78.03 27.82
N SER A 190 -65.53 -79.06 27.05
CA SER A 190 -66.21 -80.30 27.51
C SER A 190 -67.66 -80.00 27.90
N THR A 191 -68.61 -80.23 26.99
CA THR A 191 -69.34 -81.50 26.84
C THR A 191 -69.91 -81.97 28.17
N GLU A 192 -71.22 -81.82 28.35
CA GLU A 192 -72.03 -82.92 28.88
C GLU A 192 -73.51 -82.75 28.53
N ILE A 193 -74.07 -83.87 28.12
CA ILE A 193 -75.44 -84.14 27.68
C ILE A 193 -76.15 -84.83 28.84
N SER A 194 -77.39 -84.45 29.13
CA SER A 194 -78.45 -85.35 29.64
C SER A 194 -79.77 -84.57 29.61
N GLY A 195 -80.94 -85.12 29.31
CA GLY A 195 -81.34 -86.48 29.02
C GLY A 195 -82.87 -86.59 29.22
N ALA A 196 -83.53 -87.15 28.22
CA ALA A 196 -84.77 -87.95 28.26
C ALA A 196 -86.13 -87.31 28.60
N LYS A 197 -87.02 -87.35 27.59
CA LYS A 197 -88.40 -87.90 27.51
C LYS A 197 -89.14 -87.16 26.38
N SER A 198 -90.05 -87.68 25.57
CA SER A 198 -90.72 -88.97 25.34
C SER A 198 -91.62 -88.74 24.10
N ASP A 199 -92.01 -89.80 23.41
CA ASP A 199 -93.16 -89.92 22.50
C ASP A 199 -93.10 -89.33 21.07
N SER A 200 -92.60 -90.17 20.15
CA SER A 200 -93.43 -90.83 19.12
C SER A 200 -94.53 -89.99 18.45
N SER A 201 -94.14 -89.11 17.51
CA SER A 201 -94.99 -88.66 16.40
C SER A 201 -94.13 -88.06 15.28
N GLU A 202 -93.19 -88.86 14.80
CA GLU A 202 -92.21 -88.55 13.75
C GLU A 202 -92.88 -88.54 12.36
N CYS A 203 -92.83 -87.39 11.64
CA CYS A 203 -92.22 -87.31 10.30
C CYS A 203 -92.31 -85.92 9.64
N GLU A 204 -93.11 -84.96 10.14
CA GLU A 204 -93.32 -83.66 9.44
C GLU A 204 -92.78 -82.41 10.18
N GLU A 205 -92.81 -82.34 11.52
CA GLU A 205 -92.41 -81.12 12.27
C GLU A 205 -90.89 -81.01 12.50
N GLU A 206 -90.19 -82.15 12.68
CA GLU A 206 -88.73 -82.19 12.79
C GLU A 206 -88.03 -81.81 11.47
N VAL A 207 -88.62 -82.16 10.32
CA VAL A 207 -88.09 -81.79 9.00
C VAL A 207 -88.12 -80.28 8.81
N VAL A 208 -89.16 -79.60 9.29
CA VAL A 208 -89.27 -78.12 9.24
C VAL A 208 -88.30 -77.45 10.22
N SER A 209 -88.10 -78.01 11.42
CA SER A 209 -87.13 -77.51 12.41
C SER A 209 -85.67 -77.66 11.94
N VAL A 210 -85.33 -78.82 11.36
CA VAL A 210 -84.03 -79.09 10.75
C VAL A 210 -83.80 -78.17 9.55
N ALA A 211 -84.79 -78.01 8.67
CA ALA A 211 -84.71 -77.10 7.53
C ALA A 211 -84.46 -75.65 7.96
N SER A 212 -85.15 -75.16 8.99
CA SER A 212 -84.95 -73.80 9.52
C SER A 212 -83.57 -73.59 10.15
N THR A 213 -83.02 -74.64 10.79
CA THR A 213 -81.68 -74.62 11.39
C THR A 213 -80.61 -74.63 10.32
N VAL A 214 -80.77 -75.45 9.27
CA VAL A 214 -79.90 -75.46 8.10
C VAL A 214 -79.96 -74.12 7.35
N GLU A 215 -81.14 -73.54 7.16
CA GLU A 215 -81.29 -72.24 6.50
C GLU A 215 -80.58 -71.13 7.30
N ARG A 216 -80.69 -71.14 8.63
CA ARG A 216 -79.97 -70.21 9.52
C ARG A 216 -78.45 -70.40 9.42
N MET A 217 -77.98 -71.66 9.44
CA MET A 217 -76.57 -71.98 9.24
C MET A 217 -76.07 -71.51 7.88
N MET A 218 -76.83 -71.73 6.80
CA MET A 218 -76.47 -71.27 5.46
C MET A 218 -76.42 -69.74 5.36
N LYS A 219 -77.36 -69.02 5.97
CA LYS A 219 -77.33 -67.54 6.03
C LYS A 219 -76.12 -67.05 6.81
N ASN A 220 -75.82 -67.66 7.96
CA ASN A 220 -74.64 -67.34 8.76
C ASN A 220 -73.34 -67.61 7.98
N LEU A 221 -73.22 -68.75 7.31
CA LEU A 221 -72.06 -69.07 6.47
C LEU A 221 -71.92 -68.08 5.29
N ARG A 222 -73.02 -67.66 4.66
CA ARG A 222 -72.98 -66.64 3.60
C ARG A 222 -72.52 -65.28 4.11
N LEU A 223 -72.95 -64.88 5.31
CA LEU A 223 -72.48 -63.66 5.96
C LEU A 223 -70.98 -63.76 6.28
N GLU A 224 -70.53 -64.89 6.83
CA GLU A 224 -69.13 -65.12 7.15
C GLU A 224 -68.24 -65.11 5.91
N ILE A 225 -68.65 -65.78 4.82
CA ILE A 225 -67.97 -65.73 3.53
C ILE A 225 -67.85 -64.29 3.02
N THR A 226 -68.91 -63.48 3.17
CA THR A 226 -68.89 -62.07 2.76
C THR A 226 -67.96 -61.24 3.64
N ARG A 227 -67.96 -61.48 4.95
CA ARG A 227 -67.07 -60.83 5.92
C ARG A 227 -65.61 -61.16 5.63
N LEU A 228 -65.26 -62.43 5.43
CA LEU A 228 -63.91 -62.88 5.13
C LEU A 228 -63.41 -62.32 3.80
N ARG A 229 -64.27 -62.26 2.77
CA ARG A 229 -63.91 -61.62 1.49
C ARG A 229 -63.58 -60.14 1.66
N ARG A 230 -64.37 -59.40 2.47
CA ARG A 230 -64.10 -57.99 2.76
C ARG A 230 -62.78 -57.82 3.52
N SER A 231 -62.54 -58.64 4.54
CA SER A 231 -61.30 -58.61 5.31
C SER A 231 -60.07 -58.98 4.46
N LEU A 232 -60.20 -59.92 3.53
CA LEU A 232 -59.15 -60.25 2.57
C LEU A 232 -58.84 -59.06 1.65
N GLU A 233 -59.88 -58.38 1.15
CA GLU A 233 -59.71 -57.22 0.28
C GLU A 233 -59.09 -56.03 1.01
N GLU A 234 -59.51 -55.76 2.26
CA GLU A 234 -58.89 -54.76 3.14
C GLU A 234 -57.41 -55.09 3.37
N SER A 235 -57.08 -56.34 3.71
CA SER A 235 -55.68 -56.78 3.90
C SER A 235 -54.84 -56.65 2.64
N ARG A 236 -55.40 -56.91 1.45
CA ARG A 236 -54.71 -56.68 0.17
C ARG A 236 -54.43 -55.20 -0.06
N SER A 237 -55.43 -54.34 0.16
CA SER A 237 -55.26 -52.89 0.02
C SER A 237 -54.21 -52.32 0.98
N ASP A 238 -54.15 -52.83 2.22
CA ASP A 238 -53.13 -52.44 3.19
C ASP A 238 -51.74 -52.93 2.77
N THR A 239 -51.64 -54.13 2.19
CA THR A 239 -50.38 -54.67 1.67
C THR A 239 -49.88 -53.84 0.49
N GLU A 240 -50.75 -53.47 -0.45
CA GLU A 240 -50.40 -52.60 -1.58
C GLU A 240 -49.95 -51.21 -1.10
N ARG A 241 -50.64 -50.65 -0.10
CA ARG A 241 -50.25 -49.36 0.51
C ARG A 241 -48.87 -49.45 1.17
N LEU A 242 -48.61 -50.49 1.95
CA LEU A 242 -47.30 -50.71 2.57
C LEU A 242 -46.21 -50.91 1.52
N GLN A 243 -46.49 -51.68 0.47
CA GLN A 243 -45.56 -51.85 -0.65
C GLN A 243 -45.22 -50.50 -1.30
N CYS A 244 -46.22 -49.65 -1.58
CA CYS A 244 -46.00 -48.32 -2.13
C CYS A 244 -45.13 -47.44 -1.20
N LEU A 245 -45.34 -47.50 0.12
CA LEU A 245 -44.51 -46.78 1.09
C LEU A 245 -43.07 -47.32 1.11
N THR A 246 -42.88 -48.63 1.08
CA THR A 246 -41.55 -49.26 1.02
C THR A 246 -40.81 -48.90 -0.27
N GLU A 247 -41.50 -48.87 -1.42
CA GLU A 247 -40.91 -48.45 -2.69
C GLU A 247 -40.51 -46.96 -2.67
N LYS A 248 -41.32 -46.09 -2.06
CA LYS A 248 -40.96 -44.67 -1.87
C LYS A 248 -39.74 -44.52 -0.98
N GLN A 249 -39.72 -45.21 0.16
CA GLN A 249 -38.55 -45.21 1.06
C GLN A 249 -37.30 -45.75 0.36
N ALA A 250 -37.42 -46.82 -0.43
CA ALA A 250 -36.29 -47.37 -1.18
C ALA A 250 -35.72 -46.38 -2.21
N LYS A 251 -36.59 -45.62 -2.90
CA LYS A 251 -36.17 -44.57 -3.83
C LYS A 251 -35.46 -43.43 -3.10
N GLU A 252 -36.03 -42.94 -2.01
CA GLU A 252 -35.44 -41.87 -1.21
C GLU A 252 -34.07 -42.27 -0.62
N ILE A 253 -33.94 -43.51 -0.14
CA ILE A 253 -32.65 -44.05 0.34
C ILE A 253 -31.63 -44.11 -0.82
N ALA A 254 -32.05 -44.50 -2.02
CA ALA A 254 -31.17 -44.54 -3.18
C ALA A 254 -30.70 -43.15 -3.61
N GLU A 255 -31.61 -42.16 -3.62
CA GLU A 255 -31.29 -40.76 -3.92
C GLU A 255 -30.35 -40.15 -2.86
N ASN A 256 -30.66 -40.32 -1.58
CA ASN A 256 -29.80 -39.87 -0.48
C ASN A 256 -28.41 -40.52 -0.54
N LYS A 257 -28.32 -41.79 -0.92
CA LYS A 257 -27.03 -42.48 -1.10
C LYS A 257 -26.19 -41.89 -2.24
N LEU A 258 -26.81 -41.46 -3.33
CA LEU A 258 -26.10 -40.76 -4.41
C LEU A 258 -25.64 -39.37 -3.95
N TYR A 259 -26.51 -38.63 -3.28
CA TYR A 259 -26.19 -37.30 -2.74
C TYR A 259 -25.03 -37.33 -1.74
N ILE A 260 -24.99 -38.33 -0.84
CA ILE A 260 -23.87 -38.51 0.10
C ILE A 260 -22.56 -38.75 -0.66
N LYS A 261 -22.57 -39.58 -1.71
CA LYS A 261 -21.36 -39.82 -2.52
C LYS A 261 -20.89 -38.56 -3.23
N GLU A 262 -21.80 -37.76 -3.78
CA GLU A 262 -21.44 -36.48 -4.41
C GLU A 262 -20.79 -35.51 -3.41
N LEU A 263 -21.29 -35.49 -2.16
CA LEU A 263 -20.67 -34.71 -1.09
C LEU A 263 -19.29 -35.24 -0.71
N GLU A 264 -19.12 -36.55 -0.57
CA GLU A 264 -17.82 -37.18 -0.29
C GLU A 264 -16.80 -36.88 -1.40
N ASP A 265 -17.21 -36.91 -2.66
CA ASP A 265 -16.36 -36.60 -3.82
C ASP A 265 -15.96 -35.11 -3.81
N ARG A 266 -16.91 -34.23 -3.49
CA ARG A 266 -16.64 -32.80 -3.33
C ARG A 266 -15.70 -32.52 -2.15
N GLU A 267 -15.86 -33.21 -1.04
CA GLU A 267 -14.96 -33.11 0.10
C GLU A 267 -13.54 -33.57 -0.27
N ARG A 268 -13.41 -34.71 -0.96
CA ARG A 268 -12.10 -35.23 -1.41
C ARG A 268 -11.38 -34.26 -2.36
N THR A 269 -12.11 -33.68 -3.32
CA THR A 269 -11.53 -32.69 -4.25
C THR A 269 -11.14 -31.40 -3.54
N LEU A 270 -11.97 -30.89 -2.63
CA LEU A 270 -11.63 -29.72 -1.82
C LEU A 270 -10.40 -29.97 -0.94
N ALA A 271 -10.29 -31.15 -0.31
CA ALA A 271 -9.14 -31.52 0.49
C ALA A 271 -7.84 -31.55 -0.34
N GLN A 272 -7.89 -32.12 -1.54
CA GLN A 272 -6.76 -32.12 -2.49
C GLN A 272 -6.36 -30.69 -2.90
N ASN A 273 -7.34 -29.84 -3.24
CA ASN A 273 -7.06 -28.45 -3.60
C ASN A 273 -6.42 -27.68 -2.44
N VAL A 274 -6.87 -27.90 -1.20
CA VAL A 274 -6.26 -27.28 -0.01
C VAL A 274 -4.81 -27.75 0.17
N GLU A 275 -4.54 -29.05 -0.01
CA GLU A 275 -3.17 -29.57 0.07
C GLU A 275 -2.25 -28.99 -1.01
N GLU A 276 -2.74 -28.86 -2.24
CA GLU A 276 -2.03 -28.21 -3.35
C GLU A 276 -1.72 -26.74 -3.03
N PHE A 277 -2.73 -25.96 -2.61
CA PHE A 277 -2.51 -24.56 -2.21
C PHE A 277 -1.54 -24.43 -1.03
N LEU A 278 -1.55 -25.35 -0.07
CA LEU A 278 -0.58 -25.34 1.03
C LEU A 278 0.85 -25.58 0.53
N MET A 279 1.04 -26.43 -0.47
CA MET A 279 2.35 -26.65 -1.08
C MET A 279 2.82 -25.44 -1.89
N GLU A 280 1.94 -24.81 -2.68
CA GLU A 280 2.23 -23.57 -3.39
C GLU A 280 2.57 -22.42 -2.43
N MET A 281 1.83 -22.29 -1.33
CA MET A 281 2.07 -21.26 -0.33
C MET A 281 3.45 -21.44 0.32
N LYS A 282 3.85 -22.67 0.67
CA LYS A 282 5.19 -22.95 1.19
C LYS A 282 6.29 -22.60 0.19
N ALA A 283 6.12 -22.96 -1.09
CA ALA A 283 7.09 -22.63 -2.13
C ALA A 283 7.22 -21.11 -2.31
N ALA A 284 6.12 -20.37 -2.27
CA ALA A 284 6.11 -18.91 -2.32
C ALA A 284 6.76 -18.28 -1.07
N GLU A 285 6.54 -18.84 0.12
CA GLU A 285 7.20 -18.40 1.35
C GLU A 285 8.72 -18.59 1.29
N GLU A 286 9.19 -19.74 0.79
CA GLU A 286 10.62 -20.01 0.56
C GLU A 286 11.22 -19.05 -0.46
N GLU A 287 10.48 -18.72 -1.52
CA GLU A 287 10.90 -17.71 -2.49
C GLU A 287 11.01 -16.33 -1.86
N VAL A 288 10.00 -15.89 -1.11
CA VAL A 288 10.03 -14.63 -0.38
C VAL A 288 11.21 -14.59 0.60
N ALA A 289 11.54 -15.69 1.27
CA ALA A 289 12.70 -15.78 2.14
C ALA A 289 14.02 -15.59 1.36
N ARG A 290 14.17 -16.23 0.19
CA ARG A 290 15.32 -16.05 -0.70
C ARG A 290 15.47 -14.60 -1.18
N TRP A 291 14.38 -13.96 -1.60
CA TRP A 291 14.40 -12.56 -2.04
C TRP A 291 14.77 -11.62 -0.90
N LYS A 292 14.28 -11.87 0.32
CA LYS A 292 14.64 -11.09 1.51
C LYS A 292 16.13 -11.18 1.81
N GLU A 293 16.70 -12.39 1.81
CA GLU A 293 18.14 -12.59 2.03
C GLU A 293 18.98 -11.88 0.96
N ALA A 294 18.58 -11.97 -0.31
CA ALA A 294 19.25 -11.26 -1.40
C ALA A 294 19.21 -9.74 -1.20
N CYS A 295 18.05 -9.17 -0.85
CA CYS A 295 17.94 -7.75 -0.56
C CYS A 295 18.78 -7.31 0.64
N GLU A 296 18.85 -8.13 1.71
CA GLU A 296 19.71 -7.84 2.87
C GLU A 296 21.18 -7.79 2.46
N LEU A 297 21.65 -8.75 1.65
CA LEU A 297 23.02 -8.76 1.14
C LEU A 297 23.32 -7.55 0.25
N GLU A 298 22.39 -7.14 -0.61
CA GLU A 298 22.53 -5.93 -1.43
C GLU A 298 22.61 -4.66 -0.58
N VAL A 299 21.80 -4.58 0.49
CA VAL A 299 21.84 -3.45 1.43
C VAL A 299 23.17 -3.41 2.19
N GLU A 300 23.68 -4.54 2.66
CA GLU A 300 25.00 -4.59 3.31
C GLU A 300 26.13 -4.21 2.34
N ALA A 301 26.09 -4.69 1.10
CA ALA A 301 27.05 -4.28 0.06
C ALA A 301 26.96 -2.76 -0.22
N ALA A 302 25.76 -2.21 -0.30
CA ALA A 302 25.55 -0.78 -0.50
C ALA A 302 26.08 0.06 0.67
N LYS A 303 25.94 -0.41 1.92
CA LYS A 303 26.52 0.25 3.09
C LYS A 303 28.03 0.34 3.00
N VAL A 304 28.70 -0.78 2.67
CA VAL A 304 30.17 -0.81 2.51
C VAL A 304 30.62 0.19 1.44
N GLU A 305 29.94 0.20 0.29
CA GLU A 305 30.24 1.12 -0.81
C GLU A 305 30.01 2.60 -0.42
N ILE A 306 28.97 2.90 0.37
CA ILE A 306 28.74 4.26 0.91
C ILE A 306 29.88 4.65 1.86
N GLU A 307 30.30 3.76 2.76
CA GLU A 307 31.42 4.03 3.66
C GLU A 307 32.73 4.30 2.91
N GLU A 308 32.98 3.57 1.81
CA GLU A 308 34.13 3.82 0.94
C GLU A 308 34.04 5.18 0.22
N ARG A 309 32.87 5.53 -0.30
CA ARG A 309 32.61 6.85 -0.89
C ARG A 309 32.82 7.97 0.13
N ASP A 310 32.36 7.81 1.36
CA ASP A 310 32.52 8.80 2.42
C ASP A 310 34.00 9.00 2.78
N LYS A 311 34.79 7.92 2.82
CA LYS A 311 36.25 8.01 3.00
C LYS A 311 36.90 8.80 1.86
N MET A 312 36.53 8.54 0.60
CA MET A 312 37.04 9.29 -0.55
C MET A 312 36.65 10.77 -0.50
N VAL A 313 35.40 11.08 -0.15
CA VAL A 313 34.92 12.46 0.01
C VAL A 313 35.69 13.18 1.11
N ALA A 314 36.00 12.51 2.23
CA ALA A 314 36.80 13.07 3.30
C ALA A 314 38.23 13.44 2.85
N VAL A 315 38.88 12.55 2.08
CA VAL A 315 40.21 12.80 1.50
C VAL A 315 40.16 13.98 0.53
N LEU A 316 39.21 13.99 -0.40
CA LEU A 316 39.05 15.08 -1.38
C LEU A 316 38.77 16.43 -0.71
N LYS A 317 37.96 16.46 0.36
CA LYS A 317 37.73 17.67 1.17
C LYS A 317 39.02 18.16 1.82
N GLN A 318 39.85 17.25 2.33
CA GLN A 318 41.13 17.59 2.92
C GLN A 318 42.10 18.16 1.87
N GLU A 319 42.17 17.56 0.68
CA GLU A 319 42.99 18.04 -0.43
C GLU A 319 42.51 19.41 -0.93
N LEU A 320 41.21 19.60 -1.08
CA LEU A 320 40.62 20.90 -1.44
C LEU A 320 40.96 21.98 -0.41
N HIS A 321 40.95 21.64 0.89
CA HIS A 321 41.36 22.58 1.94
C HIS A 321 42.85 22.94 1.84
N LYS A 322 43.72 21.97 1.56
CA LYS A 322 45.16 22.21 1.34
C LYS A 322 45.40 23.09 0.11
N THR A 323 44.72 22.85 -1.01
CA THR A 323 44.89 23.67 -2.22
C THR A 323 44.35 25.09 -2.01
N LYS A 324 43.23 25.24 -1.30
CA LYS A 324 42.69 26.55 -0.93
C LYS A 324 43.67 27.34 -0.07
N THR A 325 44.22 26.74 0.99
CA THR A 325 45.21 27.41 1.86
C THR A 325 46.49 27.78 1.10
N ASN A 326 46.97 26.91 0.20
CA ASN A 326 48.10 27.22 -0.69
C ASN A 326 47.80 28.39 -1.64
N LEU A 327 46.58 28.42 -2.20
CA LEU A 327 46.13 29.51 -3.06
C LEU A 327 46.07 30.83 -2.28
N ASP A 328 45.52 30.84 -1.07
CA ASP A 328 45.46 32.02 -0.20
C ASP A 328 46.87 32.56 0.12
N ILE A 329 47.83 31.67 0.40
CA ILE A 329 49.25 32.06 0.59
C ILE A 329 49.83 32.67 -0.69
N SER A 330 49.57 32.08 -1.85
CA SER A 330 50.06 32.59 -3.13
C SER A 330 49.45 33.95 -3.50
N ASN A 331 48.17 34.15 -3.22
CA ASN A 331 47.49 35.43 -3.38
C ASN A 331 48.06 36.49 -2.43
N GLY A 332 48.36 36.13 -1.18
CA GLY A 332 49.07 37.01 -0.25
C GLY A 332 50.45 37.43 -0.77
N LYS A 333 51.22 36.48 -1.33
CA LYS A 333 52.53 36.78 -1.97
C LYS A 333 52.39 37.69 -3.19
N LEU A 334 51.36 37.48 -4.01
CA LEU A 334 51.08 38.29 -5.18
C LEU A 334 50.77 39.74 -4.76
N ARG A 335 49.91 39.94 -3.76
CA ARG A 335 49.61 41.28 -3.21
C ARG A 335 50.85 41.99 -2.68
N LEU A 336 51.73 41.29 -1.96
CA LEU A 336 53.00 41.88 -1.51
C LEU A 336 53.91 42.28 -2.67
N LYS A 337 53.94 41.49 -3.77
CA LYS A 337 54.68 41.86 -4.97
C LYS A 337 54.08 43.06 -5.69
N GLU A 338 52.75 43.18 -5.73
CA GLU A 338 52.05 44.35 -6.27
C GLU A 338 52.37 45.61 -5.45
N GLU A 339 52.31 45.53 -4.12
CA GLU A 339 52.69 46.64 -3.22
C GLU A 339 54.17 47.02 -3.38
N LEU A 340 55.06 46.03 -3.52
CA LEU A 340 56.48 46.27 -3.78
C LEU A 340 56.71 46.93 -5.15
N ALA A 341 55.97 46.52 -6.20
CA ALA A 341 56.04 47.15 -7.50
C ALA A 341 55.54 48.61 -7.44
N MET A 342 54.44 48.88 -6.73
CA MET A 342 53.95 50.25 -6.54
C MET A 342 54.96 51.14 -5.78
N THR A 343 55.57 50.62 -4.71
CA THR A 343 56.61 51.35 -3.98
C THR A 343 57.87 51.57 -4.81
N ALA A 344 58.27 50.62 -5.65
CA ALA A 344 59.38 50.78 -6.57
C ALA A 344 59.10 51.86 -7.63
N ILE A 345 57.89 51.88 -8.22
CA ILE A 345 57.47 52.91 -9.19
C ILE A 345 57.50 54.30 -8.53
N THR A 346 56.88 54.46 -7.36
CA THR A 346 56.88 55.75 -6.64
C THR A 346 58.28 56.21 -6.25
N ALA A 347 59.17 55.29 -5.84
CA ALA A 347 60.57 55.59 -5.56
C ALA A 347 61.34 56.00 -6.82
N GLN A 348 61.12 55.31 -7.95
CA GLN A 348 61.68 55.68 -9.25
C GLN A 348 61.21 57.08 -9.67
N GLU A 349 59.93 57.37 -9.60
CA GLU A 349 59.41 58.69 -9.93
C GLU A 349 60.01 59.79 -9.01
N ALA A 350 60.23 59.51 -7.73
CA ALA A 350 60.90 60.43 -6.82
C ALA A 350 62.37 60.66 -7.21
N ALA A 351 63.09 59.60 -7.58
CA ALA A 351 64.48 59.68 -8.06
C ALA A 351 64.58 60.45 -9.39
N GLU A 352 63.67 60.21 -10.34
CA GLU A 352 63.60 60.96 -11.60
C GLU A 352 63.30 62.44 -11.38
N ARG A 353 62.40 62.79 -10.45
CA ARG A 353 62.16 64.18 -10.06
C ARG A 353 63.43 64.82 -9.48
N SER A 354 64.18 64.08 -8.64
CA SER A 354 65.45 64.56 -8.07
C SER A 354 66.52 64.77 -9.15
N LEU A 355 66.67 63.83 -10.09
CA LEU A 355 67.61 63.94 -11.21
C LEU A 355 67.29 65.14 -12.10
N LYS A 356 66.02 65.34 -12.48
CA LYS A 356 65.57 66.51 -13.25
C LYS A 356 65.92 67.83 -12.56
N LEU A 357 65.80 67.89 -11.24
CA LEU A 357 66.21 69.07 -10.46
C LEU A 357 67.72 69.28 -10.46
N ALA A 358 68.51 68.20 -10.36
CA ALA A 358 69.97 68.27 -10.43
C ALA A 358 70.45 68.72 -11.83
N ASP A 359 69.86 68.18 -12.89
CA ASP A 359 70.15 68.56 -14.28
C ASP A 359 69.82 70.04 -14.53
N ALA A 360 68.66 70.51 -14.05
CA ALA A 360 68.28 71.93 -14.14
C ALA A 360 69.31 72.84 -13.44
N ARG A 361 69.74 72.48 -12.23
CA ARG A 361 70.80 73.20 -11.50
C ARG A 361 72.15 73.14 -12.22
N ALA A 362 72.50 72.01 -12.83
CA ALA A 362 73.75 71.85 -13.56
C ALA A 362 73.76 72.71 -14.84
N VAL A 363 72.63 72.80 -15.57
CA VAL A 363 72.47 73.71 -16.71
C VAL A 363 72.64 75.16 -16.26
N GLU A 364 71.99 75.57 -15.17
CA GLU A 364 72.12 76.92 -14.61
C GLU A 364 73.58 77.24 -14.24
N LEU A 365 74.27 76.31 -13.57
CA LEU A 365 75.69 76.47 -13.23
C LEU A 365 76.59 76.53 -14.46
N ARG A 366 76.34 75.72 -15.50
CA ARG A 366 77.09 75.80 -16.76
C ARG A 366 76.93 77.15 -17.42
N GLY A 367 75.70 77.68 -17.51
CA GLY A 367 75.47 79.02 -18.05
C GLY A 367 76.20 80.12 -17.27
N ARG A 368 76.26 80.00 -15.93
CA ARG A 368 77.07 80.91 -15.10
C ARG A 368 78.57 80.78 -15.38
N VAL A 369 79.08 79.56 -15.53
CA VAL A 369 80.50 79.33 -15.84
C VAL A 369 80.84 79.85 -17.23
N GLU A 370 79.98 79.61 -18.23
CA GLU A 370 80.14 80.14 -19.59
C GLU A 370 80.16 81.67 -19.59
N GLU A 371 79.27 82.32 -18.84
CA GLU A 371 79.27 83.78 -18.70
C GLU A 371 80.53 84.29 -18.01
N LEU A 372 80.99 83.64 -16.92
CA LEU A 372 82.26 83.97 -16.27
C LEU A 372 83.47 83.76 -17.22
N THR A 373 83.40 82.74 -18.08
CA THR A 373 84.44 82.45 -19.07
C THR A 373 84.44 83.50 -20.18
N ARG A 374 83.26 83.92 -20.65
CA ARG A 374 83.11 85.02 -21.60
C ARG A 374 83.65 86.33 -21.03
N GLN A 375 83.35 86.62 -19.76
CA GLN A 375 83.92 87.76 -19.04
C GLN A 375 85.45 87.67 -18.96
N LEU A 376 86.01 86.49 -18.69
CA LEU A 376 87.46 86.25 -18.72
C LEU A 376 88.05 86.49 -20.12
N GLU A 377 87.45 85.94 -21.18
CA GLU A 377 87.91 86.15 -22.56
C GLU A 377 87.82 87.61 -23.00
N GLU A 378 86.78 88.34 -22.58
CA GLU A 378 86.64 89.78 -22.83
C GLU A 378 87.72 90.59 -22.07
N THR A 379 88.04 90.21 -20.83
CA THR A 379 89.18 90.81 -20.11
C THR A 379 90.53 90.46 -20.76
N ASP A 380 90.70 89.24 -21.26
CA ASP A 380 91.93 88.77 -21.94
C ASP A 380 92.11 89.47 -23.30
N LYS A 381 91.02 89.74 -24.04
CA LYS A 381 91.04 90.57 -25.26
C LYS A 381 91.45 92.02 -24.99
N CYS A 382 91.13 92.57 -23.82
CA CYS A 382 91.64 93.85 -23.35
C CYS A 382 93.10 93.77 -22.85
N GLU A 383 93.58 92.60 -22.41
CA GLU A 383 94.98 92.37 -22.00
C GLU A 383 95.93 92.18 -23.20
N ASN A 384 95.44 91.92 -24.43
CA ASN A 384 96.27 91.84 -25.64
C ASN A 384 97.01 93.14 -26.03
N ASN A 385 96.86 94.23 -25.27
CA ASN A 385 97.66 95.46 -25.43
C ASN A 385 98.58 95.79 -24.23
N ILE A 386 98.75 94.90 -23.24
CA ILE A 386 99.74 95.11 -22.18
C ILE A 386 100.53 93.83 -21.92
N HIS A 387 101.76 93.85 -22.43
CA HIS A 387 102.79 92.87 -22.11
C HIS A 387 103.04 92.73 -20.60
N LYS A 388 103.21 91.46 -20.17
CA LYS A 388 104.02 90.93 -19.04
C LYS A 388 103.29 90.44 -17.78
N VAL A 389 103.12 89.12 -17.74
CA VAL A 389 103.49 88.19 -16.65
C VAL A 389 102.98 88.53 -15.24
N ARG A 390 101.98 87.75 -14.78
CA ARG A 390 102.14 86.90 -13.58
C ARG A 390 101.43 85.55 -13.81
N ARG A 391 102.21 84.50 -14.09
CA ARG A 391 101.78 83.13 -13.83
C ARG A 391 101.60 83.01 -12.32
N ILE A 392 100.37 83.14 -11.84
CA ILE A 392 100.03 82.70 -10.49
C ILE A 392 99.66 81.23 -10.64
N CYS A 393 100.64 80.38 -10.33
CA CYS A 393 100.46 78.95 -10.19
C CYS A 393 99.33 78.68 -9.18
N TRP A 394 98.24 78.06 -9.64
CA TRP A 394 97.18 77.59 -8.76
C TRP A 394 97.76 76.50 -7.84
N PRO A 395 97.58 76.57 -6.51
CA PRO A 395 98.11 75.55 -5.61
C PRO A 395 97.29 74.28 -5.75
N TRP A 396 97.80 73.30 -6.50
CA TRP A 396 97.48 71.90 -6.24
C TRP A 396 98.10 71.52 -4.90
N GLN A 397 97.36 71.68 -3.80
CA GLN A 397 97.69 71.02 -2.55
C GLN A 397 96.97 69.68 -2.46
N PHE A 398 97.81 68.65 -2.43
CA PHE A 398 97.59 67.30 -1.96
C PHE A 398 96.51 67.17 -0.86
N PHE A 399 95.42 66.49 -1.19
CA PHE A 399 94.81 65.55 -0.24
C PHE A 399 95.17 64.13 -0.69
N LYS A 400 96.37 63.69 -0.28
CA LYS A 400 96.65 62.25 -0.14
C LYS A 400 96.10 61.82 1.22
N LEU A 401 95.13 60.91 1.16
CA LEU A 401 94.76 59.85 2.10
C LEU A 401 95.13 60.03 3.59
N ALA A 402 94.10 60.05 4.44
CA ALA A 402 94.15 59.35 5.72
C ALA A 402 93.33 58.06 5.59
N ASN A 403 94.04 56.98 5.25
CA ASN A 403 93.60 55.62 5.51
C ASN A 403 94.17 55.26 6.89
N THR A 404 93.34 55.23 7.93
CA THR A 404 93.62 54.55 9.21
C THR A 404 92.31 54.20 9.88
N GLY A 405 92.10 52.91 10.18
CA GLY A 405 91.04 52.47 11.09
C GLY A 405 90.34 51.19 10.68
N VAL A 406 91.04 50.07 10.77
CA VAL A 406 90.50 48.71 10.72
C VAL A 406 89.28 48.55 11.64
N GLY A 407 88.20 48.01 11.09
CA GLY A 407 87.04 47.48 11.81
C GLY A 407 86.34 46.47 10.92
N ASN A 408 86.65 45.19 11.12
CA ASN A 408 86.09 44.04 10.42
C ASN A 408 84.56 44.14 10.25
N ALA A 409 84.06 44.09 9.02
CA ALA A 409 82.73 43.56 8.74
C ALA A 409 82.82 42.73 7.45
N LYS A 410 82.84 41.42 7.65
CA LYS A 410 82.70 40.41 6.60
C LYS A 410 81.50 40.74 5.72
N ARG A 411 81.67 40.44 4.44
CA ARG A 411 80.59 40.27 3.45
C ARG A 411 79.35 39.67 4.10
N MET A 412 78.22 40.35 4.01
CA MET A 412 76.92 39.71 3.98
C MET A 412 76.22 40.19 2.72
N LEU A 413 76.43 39.43 1.64
CA LEU A 413 75.48 39.34 0.54
C LEU A 413 74.24 38.62 1.09
N PRO A 414 73.02 39.14 0.91
CA PRO A 414 71.84 38.30 0.90
C PRO A 414 71.78 37.65 -0.49
N GLU A 415 72.35 36.46 -0.62
CA GLU A 415 71.99 35.58 -1.72
C GLU A 415 70.51 35.22 -1.59
N MET A 416 69.81 35.37 -2.70
CA MET A 416 68.45 34.95 -2.89
C MET A 416 68.35 33.43 -2.72
N GLN A 417 67.26 33.03 -2.07
CA GLN A 417 66.78 31.68 -1.84
C GLN A 417 67.05 30.67 -2.96
N ALA A 418 67.68 29.56 -2.58
CA ALA A 418 67.28 28.24 -3.05
C ALA A 418 65.96 27.85 -2.36
N LEU A 419 64.94 27.54 -3.16
CA LEU A 419 63.76 26.77 -2.78
C LEU A 419 63.47 25.83 -3.96
N ILE A 420 63.93 24.59 -3.81
CA ILE A 420 63.21 23.39 -4.26
C ILE A 420 62.39 22.94 -3.05
#